data_AF-E8UYM8-F1
#
_entry.id   AF-E8UYM8-F1
#
_cell.length_a   1.000
_cell.length_b   1.000
_cell.length_c   1.000
_cell.angle_alpha   90.00
_cell.angle_beta   90.00
_cell.angle_gamma   90.00
#
_symmetry.space_group_name_H-M   'P 1'
#
loop_
_entity.id
_entity.type
_entity.pdbx_description
1 polymer ?
#
loop_
_entity_poly.entity_id
_entity_poly.type
_entity_poly.pdbx_seq_one_letter_code
_entity_poly.pdbx_strand_id
1 'polypeptide(L)' 'MNDRYEHLSRKSQEAKRGGHDAWAVQSTGEKVAVALVLNRVDWLAEIGYTIPEAIERSGAEWVTMIPQVARQLGEEE' A
#
# COMPACT_ATOMS: atom_id res chain seq x y z
N MET A 1 -6.56 -15.43 11.26
CA MET A 1 -6.73 -14.39 10.22
C MET A 1 -5.70 -13.32 10.52
N ASN A 2 -4.93 -12.84 9.54
CA ASN A 2 -3.80 -11.96 9.81
C ASN A 2 -4.32 -10.52 9.90
N ASP A 3 -4.58 -9.99 11.10
CA ASP A 3 -5.14 -8.64 11.31
C ASP A 3 -4.44 -7.54 10.51
N ARG A 4 -3.13 -7.69 10.28
CA ARG A 4 -2.31 -6.78 9.47
C ARG A 4 -2.64 -6.84 7.97
N TYR A 5 -2.97 -8.02 7.45
CA TYR A 5 -3.41 -8.21 6.07
C TYR A 5 -4.75 -7.50 5.82
N GLU A 6 -5.74 -7.77 6.67
CA GLU A 6 -7.08 -7.18 6.54
C GLU A 6 -7.03 -5.65 6.67
N HIS A 7 -6.20 -5.15 7.59
CA HIS A 7 -5.99 -3.72 7.76
C HIS A 7 -5.39 -3.07 6.51
N LEU A 8 -4.37 -3.68 5.89
CA LEU A 8 -3.78 -3.16 4.65
C LEU A 8 -4.71 -3.28 3.45
N SER A 9 -5.44 -4.39 3.29
CA SER A 9 -6.44 -4.51 2.22
C SER A 9 -7.48 -3.41 2.33
N ARG A 10 -8.00 -3.15 3.55
CA ARG A 10 -8.96 -2.06 3.78
C ARG A 10 -8.37 -0.69 3.43
N LYS A 11 -7.16 -0.38 3.92
CA LYS A 11 -6.48 0.90 3.65
C LYS A 11 -6.18 1.11 2.16
N SER A 12 -5.82 0.03 1.47
CA SER A 12 -5.57 0.05 0.03
C SER A 12 -6.85 0.25 -0.76
N GLN A 13 -7.97 -0.35 -0.33
CA GLN A 13 -9.28 -0.14 -0.95
C GLN A 13 -9.81 1.27 -0.71
N GLU A 14 -9.63 1.83 0.49
CA GLU A 14 -9.93 3.22 0.83
C GLU A 14 -9.16 4.17 -0.11
N ALA A 15 -7.86 3.96 -0.30
CA ALA A 15 -7.03 4.76 -1.20
C ALA A 15 -7.36 4.53 -2.69
N LYS A 16 -7.70 3.30 -3.10
CA LYS A 16 -8.13 3.01 -4.48
C LYS A 16 -9.40 3.78 -4.84
N ARG A 17 -10.36 3.88 -3.91
CA ARG A 17 -11.64 4.58 -4.12
C ARG A 17 -11.56 6.08 -3.89
N GLY A 18 -10.88 6.50 -2.83
CA GLY A 18 -10.77 7.90 -2.42
C GLY A 18 -9.60 8.65 -3.04
N GLY A 19 -8.75 7.96 -3.81
CA GLY A 19 -7.61 8.55 -4.48
C GLY A 19 -6.53 9.06 -3.52
N HIS A 20 -5.83 10.11 -3.95
CA HIS A 20 -4.69 10.67 -3.23
C HIS A 20 -5.05 11.20 -1.84
N ASP A 21 -6.19 11.88 -1.69
CA ASP A 21 -6.64 12.42 -0.41
C ASP A 21 -6.80 11.33 0.67
N ALA A 22 -7.36 10.17 0.30
CA ALA A 22 -7.54 9.04 1.21
C ALA A 22 -6.22 8.33 1.54
N TRP A 23 -5.21 8.44 0.68
CA TRP A 23 -3.85 7.96 0.95
C TRP A 23 -3.05 8.95 1.80
N ALA A 24 -3.19 10.26 1.55
CA ALA A 24 -2.43 11.32 2.20
C ALA A 24 -2.68 11.43 3.71
N VAL A 25 -3.81 10.95 4.22
CA VAL A 25 -4.16 10.94 5.65
C VAL A 25 -3.68 9.70 6.42
N GLN A 26 -3.11 8.71 5.73
CA GLN A 26 -2.63 7.48 6.37
C GLN A 26 -1.29 7.69 7.09
N SER A 27 -0.90 6.76 7.98
CA SER A 27 0.42 6.79 8.60
C SER A 27 1.52 6.57 7.56
N THR A 28 2.74 7.02 7.84
CA THR A 28 3.87 6.89 6.90
C THR A 28 4.12 5.44 6.47
N GLY A 29 3.99 4.48 7.39
CA GLY A 29 4.14 3.05 7.05
C GLY A 29 3.02 2.54 6.15
N GLU A 30 1.78 2.94 6.41
CA GLU A 30 0.62 2.60 5.56
C GLU A 30 0.76 3.24 4.18
N LYS A 31 1.20 4.50 4.08
CA LYS A 31 1.41 5.19 2.81
C LYS A 31 2.37 4.43 1.91
N VAL A 32 3.49 3.97 2.46
CA VAL A 32 4.49 3.18 1.72
C VAL A 32 3.88 1.86 1.25
N ALA A 33 3.22 1.11 2.15
CA ALA A 33 2.64 -0.18 1.82
C ALA A 33 1.51 -0.08 0.78
N VAL A 34 0.60 0.89 0.95
CA VAL A 34 -0.52 1.14 0.04
C VAL A 34 -0.02 1.61 -1.32
N ALA A 35 0.98 2.48 -1.37
CA ALA A 35 1.55 2.92 -2.64
C ALA A 35 2.21 1.77 -3.40
N LEU A 36 2.87 0.84 -2.71
CA LEU A 36 3.39 -0.39 -3.32
C LEU A 36 2.25 -1.31 -3.83
N VAL A 37 1.20 -1.52 -3.04
CA VAL A 37 0.02 -2.33 -3.42
C VAL A 37 -0.67 -1.78 -4.66
N LEU A 38 -0.87 -0.46 -4.72
CA LEU A 38 -1.54 0.20 -5.83
C LEU A 38 -0.60 0.53 -6.99
N ASN A 39 0.67 0.12 -6.92
CA ASN A 39 1.71 0.43 -7.91
C ASN A 39 1.82 1.94 -8.23
N ARG A 40 1.71 2.79 -7.20
CA ARG A 40 1.78 4.26 -7.30
C ARG A 40 3.17 4.76 -6.92
N VAL A 41 4.09 4.66 -7.87
CA VAL A 41 5.46 5.16 -7.70
C VAL A 41 5.49 6.68 -7.50
N ASP A 42 4.54 7.40 -8.08
CA ASP A 42 4.38 8.84 -7.88
C ASP A 42 4.04 9.20 -6.42
N TRP A 43 3.24 8.37 -5.74
CA TRP A 43 2.93 8.55 -4.32
C TRP A 43 4.14 8.27 -3.43
N LEU A 44 4.93 7.25 -3.75
CA LEU A 44 6.21 7.01 -3.06
C LEU A 44 7.16 8.20 -3.22
N ALA A 45 7.28 8.74 -4.43
CA ALA A 45 8.13 9.89 -4.70
C ALA A 45 7.69 11.14 -3.93
N GLU A 46 6.39 11.36 -3.74
CA GLU A 46 5.86 12.49 -2.97
C GLU A 46 6.30 12.47 -1.50
N ILE A 47 6.40 11.28 -0.90
CA ILE A 47 6.91 11.12 0.48
C ILE A 47 8.43 10.90 0.53
N GLY A 48 9.13 11.07 -0.60
CA GLY A 48 10.58 10.96 -0.68
C GLY A 48 11.12 9.52 -0.62
N TYR A 49 10.31 8.53 -0.98
CA TYR A 49 10.71 7.12 -1.01
C TYR A 49 10.91 6.62 -2.45
N THR A 50 12.01 5.92 -2.66
CA THR A 50 12.21 5.08 -3.84
C THR A 50 11.59 3.69 -3.63
N ILE A 51 11.43 2.91 -4.71
CA ILE A 51 10.92 1.52 -4.62
C ILE A 51 11.80 0.65 -3.69
N PRO A 52 13.15 0.65 -3.80
CA PRO A 52 13.98 -0.13 -2.88
C PRO A 52 13.82 0.26 -1.41
N GLU A 53 13.78 1.57 -1.11
CA GLU A 53 13.60 2.06 0.26
C GLU A 53 12.21 1.72 0.79
N ALA A 54 11.18 1.76 -0.06
CA ALA A 54 9.82 1.36 0.28
C ALA A 54 9.74 -0.14 0.66
N ILE A 55 10.44 -1.00 -0.09
CA ILE A 55 10.54 -2.43 0.19
C ILE A 55 11.26 -2.68 1.51
N GLU A 56 12.42 -2.04 1.71
CA GLU A 56 13.20 -2.13 2.95
C GLU A 56 12.37 -1.67 4.16
N ARG A 57 11.68 -0.54 4.05
CA ARG A 57 10.87 0.06 5.11
C ARG A 57 9.65 -0.77 5.49
N SER A 58 9.02 -1.41 4.50
CA SER A 58 7.87 -2.30 4.70
C SER A 58 8.31 -3.59 5.40
N GLY A 59 9.50 -4.09 5.11
CA GLY A 59 10.03 -5.32 5.68
C GLY A 59 9.47 -6.58 5.01
N ALA A 60 10.20 -7.69 5.17
CA ALA A 60 9.96 -8.94 4.44
C ALA A 60 8.55 -9.52 4.61
N GLU A 61 7.96 -9.41 5.80
CA GLU A 61 6.60 -9.90 6.06
C GLU A 61 5.53 -9.13 5.30
N TRP A 62 5.72 -7.83 5.09
CA TRP A 62 4.76 -7.01 4.34
C TRP A 62 4.89 -7.21 2.84
N VAL A 63 6.12 -7.30 2.34
CA VAL A 63 6.43 -7.47 0.92
C VAL A 63 5.83 -8.76 0.35
N THR A 64 5.73 -9.82 1.14
CA THR A 64 5.09 -11.08 0.71
C THR A 64 3.57 -10.97 0.57
N MET A 65 2.93 -10.06 1.32
CA MET A 65 1.48 -9.84 1.27
C MET A 65 1.06 -8.89 0.14
N ILE A 66 1.91 -7.94 -0.25
CA ILE A 66 1.63 -6.92 -1.27
C ILE A 66 1.06 -7.51 -2.57
N PRO A 67 1.65 -8.56 -3.18
CA PRO A 67 1.11 -9.15 -4.42
C PRO A 67 -0.24 -9.84 -4.25
N GLN A 68 -0.57 -10.30 -3.04
CA GLN A 68 -1.87 -10.93 -2.76
C GLN A 68 -2.96 -9.86 -2.66
N VAL A 69 -2.71 -8.79 -1.91
CA VAL A 69 -3.64 -7.66 -1.77
C VAL A 69 -3.86 -6.97 -3.12
N ALA A 70 -2.79 -6.75 -3.90
CA ALA A 70 -2.90 -6.11 -5.21
C ALA A 70 -3.78 -6.93 -6.18
N ARG A 71 -3.67 -8.27 -6.17
CA ARG A 71 -4.53 -9.15 -6.95
C ARG A 71 -5.99 -9.06 -6.51
N GLN A 72 -6.23 -9.18 -5.20
CA GLN A 72 -7.57 -9.10 -4.63
C GLN A 72 -8.28 -7.81 -5.08
N LEU A 73 -7.58 -6.67 -5.01
CA LEU A 73 -8.15 -5.37 -5.43
C LEU A 73 -8.40 -5.27 -6.93
N GLY A 74 -7.63 -5.97 -7.77
CA GLY A 74 -7.83 -6.00 -9.23
C GLY A 74 -8.94 -6.94 -9.69
N GLU A 75 -9.26 -7.97 -8.88
CA GLU A 75 -10.37 -8.91 -9.13
C GLU A 75 -11.75 -8.32 -8.71
N GLU A 76 -11.76 -7.23 -7.93
CA GLU A 76 -12.96 -6.51 -7.51
C GLU A 76 -13.50 -5.51 -8.57
N GLU A 77 -12.95 -5.51 -9.78
CA GLU A 77 -13.37 -4.67 -10.93
C GLU A 77 -14.33 -5.38 -11.90
#